data_AF-A0A2G4F9P7-F1
#
_entry.id   AF-A0A2G4F9P7-F1
#
_cell.length_a   1.000
_cell.length_b   1.000
_cell.length_c   1.000
_cell.angle_alpha   90.00
_cell.angle_beta   90.00
_cell.angle_gamma   90.00
#
_symmetry.space_group_name_H-M   'P 1'
#
loop_
_entity.id
_entity.type
_entity.pdbx_description
1 polymer ?
#
loop_
_entity_poly.entity_id
_entity_poly.type
_entity_poly.pdbx_seq_one_letter_code
_entity_poly.pdbx_strand_id
1 'polypeptide(L)'
;MKTSLLRAARRGFTLIEVMVATAIMMVIVLAVVTIASDTFKAYDRAVADLTTQSEARGALDAMENDFQTAVIRPDGRCWMEVILPGATAPAGVPKAVGNLQPVDHPIVMLFSAPPDRPRWSPVATNPRTAFKGDVCAVAYRIGQRSPFDAPGDPIQQVYGVYRTIIDPEATFRDALPIIFSSTPTVPTSPWNYWNSQRLVPNYSVSATSGGFQTRYLIDPSLVQTGGATSNYCWTLDDQNFIASNVVSMHLTFWCKSSLPASSTVTGALVDPLKRPAELLRPVVVGSVDIFKFGPAAYGGYIGEYVTNTTSSTTNAAPLRFAPSSGSPVPVTAAGTPHPYDTYGARLRIFADRMYPDSLGPNNAATATSLPYLPYSVKAVEVSLTILTPEGSKELRSLQKLTAAQSPTGIVLPSVNDYKRIVNQYGRNYTRYIKLMANGG
;
A
#
# COMPACT_ATOMS: atom_id res chain seq x y z
N MET A 1 -9.88 -20.76 -101.26
CA MET A 1 -10.23 -20.05 -100.01
C MET A 1 -8.98 -19.97 -99.13
N LYS A 2 -8.41 -18.77 -98.94
CA LYS A 2 -7.27 -18.52 -98.04
C LYS A 2 -7.82 -18.18 -96.65
N THR A 3 -7.62 -19.04 -95.66
CA THR A 3 -7.85 -18.70 -94.25
C THR A 3 -6.60 -18.01 -93.70
N SER A 4 -6.64 -16.69 -93.55
CA SER A 4 -5.64 -15.92 -92.83
C SER A 4 -5.78 -16.19 -91.33
N LEU A 5 -4.91 -17.03 -90.76
CA LEU A 5 -4.71 -17.08 -89.32
C LEU A 5 -3.96 -15.82 -88.90
N LEU A 6 -4.68 -14.82 -88.39
CA LEU A 6 -4.09 -13.69 -87.68
C LEU A 6 -3.40 -14.25 -86.44
N ARG A 7 -2.07 -14.30 -86.46
CA ARG A 7 -1.26 -14.62 -85.28
C ARG A 7 -1.46 -13.48 -84.29
N ALA A 8 -2.20 -13.73 -83.21
CA ALA A 8 -2.27 -12.79 -82.09
C ALA A 8 -0.85 -12.60 -81.55
N ALA A 9 -0.26 -11.43 -81.79
CA ALA A 9 1.03 -11.08 -81.21
C ALA A 9 0.87 -11.10 -79.69
N ARG A 10 1.47 -12.09 -79.02
CA ARG A 10 1.63 -12.06 -77.56
C ARG A 10 2.51 -10.86 -77.24
N ARG A 11 1.90 -9.74 -76.86
CA ARG A 11 2.62 -8.56 -76.38
C ARG A 11 3.24 -8.94 -75.02
N GLY A 12 4.56 -9.00 -74.97
CA GLY A 12 5.30 -9.11 -73.71
C GLY A 12 5.28 -7.76 -72.98
N PHE A 13 5.40 -7.79 -71.66
CA PHE A 13 5.50 -6.58 -70.84
C PHE A 13 6.73 -5.76 -71.21
N THR A 14 6.55 -4.44 -71.27
CA THR A 14 7.64 -3.49 -71.47
C THR A 14 8.44 -3.34 -70.17
N LEU A 15 9.73 -2.99 -70.28
CA LEU A 15 10.61 -2.83 -69.13
C LEU A 15 10.08 -1.78 -68.14
N ILE A 16 9.44 -0.71 -68.64
CA ILE A 16 8.81 0.31 -67.81
C ILE A 16 7.61 -0.23 -67.02
N GLU A 17 6.79 -1.11 -67.60
CA GLU A 17 5.66 -1.74 -66.88
C GLU A 17 6.17 -2.64 -65.75
N VAL A 18 7.25 -3.39 -65.97
CA VAL A 18 7.87 -4.23 -64.93
C VAL A 18 8.47 -3.37 -63.82
N MET A 19 9.18 -2.28 -64.17
CA MET A 19 9.73 -1.36 -63.17
C MET A 19 8.63 -0.69 -62.34
N VAL A 20 7.55 -0.20 -62.97
CA VAL A 20 6.42 0.40 -62.26
C VAL A 20 5.70 -0.63 -61.39
N ALA A 21 5.49 -1.84 -61.88
CA ALA A 21 4.87 -2.92 -61.11
C ALA A 21 5.70 -3.28 -59.86
N THR A 22 7.02 -3.40 -59.98
CA THR A 22 7.90 -3.68 -58.84
C THR A 22 7.98 -2.51 -57.86
N ALA A 23 7.97 -1.26 -58.34
CA ALA A 23 7.94 -0.07 -57.49
C ALA A 23 6.64 0.01 -56.67
N ILE A 24 5.48 -0.21 -57.32
CA ILE A 24 4.18 -0.25 -56.62
C ILE A 24 4.14 -1.41 -55.63
N MET A 25 4.64 -2.60 -56.00
CA MET A 25 4.73 -3.73 -55.08
C MET A 25 5.55 -3.38 -53.84
N MET A 26 6.73 -2.77 -53.98
CA MET A 26 7.55 -2.36 -52.83
C MET A 26 6.80 -1.39 -51.92
N VAL A 27 6.13 -0.38 -52.48
CA VAL A 27 5.34 0.59 -51.70
C VAL A 27 4.21 -0.12 -50.93
N ILE A 28 3.47 -1.02 -51.58
CA ILE A 28 2.39 -1.78 -50.94
C ILE A 28 2.95 -2.68 -49.83
N VAL A 29 4.04 -3.41 -50.09
CA VAL A 29 4.65 -4.30 -49.09
C VAL A 29 5.10 -3.50 -47.87
N LEU A 30 5.75 -2.35 -48.07
CA LEU A 30 6.17 -1.48 -46.97
C LEU A 30 4.96 -1.00 -46.16
N ALA A 31 3.90 -0.53 -46.83
CA ALA A 31 2.67 -0.09 -46.17
C ALA A 31 1.98 -1.21 -45.39
N VAL A 32 1.94 -2.43 -45.93
CA VAL A 32 1.37 -3.60 -45.24
C VAL A 32 2.21 -3.97 -44.02
N VAL A 33 3.54 -3.97 -44.14
CA VAL A 33 4.45 -4.28 -43.02
C VAL A 33 4.35 -3.24 -41.90
N THR A 34 4.22 -1.96 -42.22
CA THR A 34 4.03 -0.91 -41.20
C THR A 34 2.69 -1.08 -40.47
N ILE A 35 1.59 -1.25 -41.21
CA ILE A 35 0.26 -1.48 -40.61
C ILE A 35 0.26 -2.74 -39.75
N ALA A 36 0.87 -3.84 -40.22
CA ALA A 36 0.98 -5.07 -39.45
C ALA A 36 1.79 -4.85 -38.17
N SER A 37 2.93 -4.16 -38.26
CA SER A 37 3.78 -3.86 -37.10
C SER A 37 3.07 -2.99 -36.06
N ASP A 38 2.31 -1.98 -36.51
CA ASP A 38 1.53 -1.12 -35.60
C ASP A 38 0.37 -1.88 -34.96
N THR A 39 -0.27 -2.79 -35.70
CA THR A 39 -1.31 -3.68 -35.17
C THR A 39 -0.73 -4.63 -34.11
N PHE A 40 0.44 -5.22 -34.34
CA PHE A 40 1.10 -6.07 -33.34
C PHE A 40 1.50 -5.29 -32.09
N LYS A 41 2.06 -4.08 -32.23
CA LYS A 41 2.38 -3.22 -31.08
C LYS A 41 1.12 -2.86 -30.27
N ALA A 42 0.03 -2.54 -30.96
CA ALA A 42 -1.25 -2.25 -30.31
C ALA A 42 -1.81 -3.47 -29.57
N TYR A 43 -1.71 -4.65 -30.19
CA TYR A 43 -2.10 -5.93 -29.58
C TYR A 43 -1.27 -6.24 -28.32
N ASP A 44 0.06 -6.14 -28.41
CA ASP A 44 0.96 -6.39 -27.28
C ASP A 44 0.67 -5.42 -26.12
N ARG A 45 0.39 -4.15 -26.41
CA ARG A 45 -0.03 -3.17 -25.41
C ARG A 45 -1.36 -3.55 -24.75
N ALA A 46 -2.34 -3.96 -25.55
CA ALA A 46 -3.64 -4.37 -25.01
C ALA A 46 -3.54 -5.61 -24.10
N VAL A 47 -2.73 -6.60 -24.49
CA VAL A 47 -2.44 -7.78 -23.66
C VAL A 47 -1.70 -7.39 -22.37
N ALA A 48 -0.73 -6.47 -22.48
CA ALA A 48 0.00 -5.94 -21.34
C ALA A 48 -0.92 -5.21 -20.35
N ASP A 49 -1.83 -4.37 -20.82
CA ASP A 49 -2.80 -3.66 -19.98
C ASP A 49 -3.78 -4.64 -19.31
N LEU A 50 -4.25 -5.68 -20.02
CA LEU A 50 -5.10 -6.72 -19.44
C LEU A 50 -4.38 -7.52 -18.35
N THR A 51 -3.12 -7.88 -18.58
CA THR A 51 -2.28 -8.57 -17.59
C THR A 51 -2.12 -7.70 -16.34
N THR A 52 -1.76 -6.43 -16.51
CA THR A 52 -1.59 -5.46 -15.42
C THR A 52 -2.90 -5.28 -14.63
N GLN A 53 -4.04 -5.21 -15.33
CA GLN A 53 -5.35 -5.11 -14.71
C GLN A 53 -5.71 -6.37 -13.92
N SER A 54 -5.37 -7.56 -14.43
CA SER A 54 -5.63 -8.82 -13.74
C SER A 54 -4.84 -8.94 -12.43
N GLU A 55 -3.56 -8.53 -12.42
CA GLU A 55 -2.75 -8.47 -11.20
C GLU A 55 -3.29 -7.46 -10.20
N ALA A 56 -3.68 -6.26 -10.67
CA ALA A 56 -4.28 -5.24 -9.84
C ALA A 56 -5.57 -5.74 -9.18
N ARG A 57 -6.43 -6.42 -9.93
CA ARG A 57 -7.66 -7.02 -9.40
C ARG A 57 -7.36 -8.03 -8.31
N GLY A 58 -6.41 -8.94 -8.51
CA GLY A 58 -6.03 -9.93 -7.50
C GLY A 58 -5.61 -9.29 -6.17
N ALA A 59 -4.74 -8.27 -6.22
CA ALA A 59 -4.31 -7.56 -5.01
C ALA A 59 -5.45 -6.76 -4.35
N LEU A 60 -6.26 -6.05 -5.13
CA LEU A 60 -7.38 -5.27 -4.62
C LEU A 60 -8.49 -6.14 -4.05
N ASP A 61 -8.76 -7.32 -4.64
CA ASP A 61 -9.72 -8.31 -4.14
C ASP A 61 -9.26 -8.86 -2.78
N ALA A 62 -7.97 -9.16 -2.62
CA ALA A 62 -7.41 -9.61 -1.35
C ALA A 62 -7.54 -8.53 -0.26
N MET A 63 -7.17 -7.28 -0.58
CA MET A 63 -7.33 -6.16 0.36
C MET A 63 -8.79 -5.87 0.68
N GLU A 64 -9.69 -5.94 -0.29
CA GLU A 64 -11.12 -5.76 -0.07
C GLU A 64 -11.67 -6.77 0.94
N ASN A 65 -11.39 -8.05 0.75
CA ASN A 65 -11.84 -9.10 1.66
C ASN A 65 -11.32 -8.87 3.09
N ASP A 66 -10.07 -8.43 3.23
CA ASP A 66 -9.46 -8.18 4.55
C ASP A 66 -10.00 -6.93 5.23
N PHE A 67 -10.20 -5.84 4.48
CA PHE A 67 -10.78 -4.62 5.03
C PHE A 67 -12.28 -4.79 5.35
N GLN A 68 -13.05 -5.48 4.50
CA GLN A 68 -14.48 -5.74 4.78
C GLN A 68 -14.67 -6.58 6.05
N THR A 69 -13.75 -7.50 6.32
CA THR A 69 -13.77 -8.37 7.51
C THR A 69 -12.85 -7.88 8.63
N ALA A 70 -12.31 -6.65 8.52
CA ALA A 70 -11.46 -6.07 9.55
C ALA A 70 -12.17 -6.05 10.90
N VAL A 71 -11.49 -6.28 12.01
CA VAL A 71 -12.07 -6.25 13.35
C VAL A 71 -11.68 -4.93 14.01
N ILE A 72 -12.68 -4.13 14.36
CA ILE A 72 -12.49 -2.87 15.06
C ILE A 72 -13.53 -2.82 16.20
N ARG A 73 -13.08 -2.87 17.46
CA ARG A 73 -13.98 -2.93 18.63
C ARG A 73 -14.03 -1.62 19.40
N PRO A 74 -15.20 -1.23 19.95
CA PRO A 74 -15.37 0.00 20.73
C PRO A 74 -14.80 -0.12 22.16
N ASP A 75 -13.58 -0.62 22.28
CA ASP A 75 -12.90 -0.83 23.56
C ASP A 75 -11.76 0.17 23.80
N GLY A 76 -11.60 1.15 22.91
CA GLY A 76 -10.57 2.19 23.01
C GLY A 76 -9.15 1.70 22.73
N ARG A 77 -8.99 0.53 22.10
CA ARG A 77 -7.68 -0.04 21.73
C ARG A 77 -7.36 0.15 20.25
N CYS A 78 -6.07 0.08 19.93
CA CYS A 78 -5.59 0.24 18.55
C CYS A 78 -5.77 -1.08 17.80
N TRP A 79 -6.69 -1.11 16.82
CA TRP A 79 -7.03 -2.31 16.05
C TRP A 79 -6.40 -2.31 14.66
N MET A 80 -5.97 -1.14 14.17
CA MET A 80 -5.31 -1.01 12.89
C MET A 80 -4.27 0.10 12.97
N GLU A 81 -3.18 -0.11 12.27
CA GLU A 81 -2.05 0.79 12.27
C GLU A 81 -1.39 0.84 10.90
N VAL A 82 -1.00 2.04 10.49
CA VAL A 82 -0.26 2.28 9.27
C VAL A 82 1.02 3.01 9.60
N ILE A 83 2.13 2.55 9.04
CA ILE A 83 3.45 3.17 9.23
C ILE A 83 4.10 3.35 7.87
N LEU A 84 4.63 4.55 7.61
CA LEU A 84 5.45 4.80 6.44
C LEU A 84 6.89 4.33 6.69
N PRO A 85 7.52 3.66 5.72
CA PRO A 85 8.91 3.24 5.86
C PRO A 85 9.88 4.40 6.04
N GLY A 86 10.95 4.17 6.81
CA GLY A 86 11.92 5.20 7.20
C GLY A 86 11.47 6.12 8.33
N ALA A 87 10.29 5.92 8.91
CA ALA A 87 9.88 6.62 10.12
C ALA A 87 10.87 6.39 11.28
N THR A 88 11.11 7.43 12.08
CA THR A 88 11.95 7.34 13.29
C THR A 88 11.21 6.82 14.52
N ALA A 89 9.88 6.82 14.47
CA ALA A 89 8.99 6.29 15.50
C ALA A 89 7.86 5.48 14.84
N PRO A 90 7.48 4.32 15.41
CA PRO A 90 8.16 3.60 16.50
C PRO A 90 9.57 3.11 16.09
N ALA A 91 10.40 2.69 17.05
CA ALA A 91 11.72 2.16 16.73
C ALA A 91 11.64 0.85 15.93
N GLY A 92 12.60 0.62 15.03
CA GLY A 92 12.68 -0.59 14.21
C GLY A 92 11.79 -0.59 12.96
N VAL A 93 11.35 0.58 12.49
CA VAL A 93 10.63 0.69 11.22
C VAL A 93 11.60 0.44 10.05
N PRO A 94 11.27 -0.45 9.10
CA PRO A 94 12.10 -0.70 7.92
C PRO A 94 12.32 0.57 7.12
N LYS A 95 13.48 0.65 6.45
CA LYS A 95 13.76 1.72 5.49
C LYS A 95 12.86 1.61 4.26
N ALA A 96 12.82 2.70 3.48
CA ALA A 96 12.17 2.72 2.19
C ALA A 96 12.74 1.64 1.25
N VAL A 97 11.86 1.04 0.45
CA VAL A 97 12.20 -0.05 -0.47
C VAL A 97 12.69 0.54 -1.80
N GLY A 98 13.93 0.25 -2.17
CA GLY A 98 14.50 0.72 -3.43
C GLY A 98 14.37 2.23 -3.63
N ASN A 99 13.82 2.64 -4.77
CA ASN A 99 13.59 4.06 -5.12
C ASN A 99 12.20 4.59 -4.70
N LEU A 100 11.40 3.78 -4.00
CA LEU A 100 10.07 4.17 -3.56
C LEU A 100 10.14 5.31 -2.55
N GLN A 101 9.26 6.31 -2.68
CA GLN A 101 9.12 7.31 -1.62
C GLN A 101 8.36 6.67 -0.46
N PRO A 102 8.67 7.01 0.81
CA PRO A 102 7.95 6.49 1.99
C PRO A 102 6.42 6.51 1.87
N VAL A 103 5.89 7.57 1.25
CA VAL A 103 4.44 7.81 1.04
C VAL A 103 3.80 6.84 0.04
N ASP A 104 4.59 6.21 -0.83
CA ASP A 104 4.12 5.32 -1.90
C ASP A 104 4.08 3.84 -1.44
N HIS A 105 4.52 3.52 -0.22
CA HIS A 105 4.56 2.13 0.22
C HIS A 105 4.35 1.99 1.74
N PRO A 106 3.17 2.39 2.26
CA PRO A 106 2.84 2.22 3.65
C PRO A 106 2.86 0.75 4.06
N ILE A 107 3.19 0.49 5.31
CA ILE A 107 3.02 -0.80 5.97
C ILE A 107 1.70 -0.74 6.72
N VAL A 108 0.73 -1.55 6.31
CA VAL A 108 -0.57 -1.66 6.98
C VAL A 108 -0.58 -2.89 7.84
N MET A 109 -1.11 -2.76 9.06
CA MET A 109 -1.31 -3.84 9.99
C MET A 109 -2.73 -3.75 10.54
N LEU A 110 -3.50 -4.82 10.43
CA LEU A 110 -4.86 -4.90 10.94
C LEU A 110 -5.17 -6.31 11.46
N PHE A 111 -6.32 -6.45 12.10
CA PHE A 111 -6.94 -7.73 12.38
C PHE A 111 -8.15 -7.90 11.49
N SER A 112 -8.35 -9.06 10.88
CA SER A 112 -9.49 -9.35 10.01
C SER A 112 -9.87 -10.83 10.07
N ALA A 113 -10.97 -11.21 9.46
CA ALA A 113 -11.40 -12.61 9.34
C ALA A 113 -11.43 -13.06 7.87
N PRO A 114 -10.27 -13.17 7.20
CA PRO A 114 -10.22 -13.48 5.78
C PRO A 114 -10.91 -14.80 5.44
N PRO A 115 -11.60 -14.90 4.30
CA PRO A 115 -12.23 -16.15 3.86
C PRO A 115 -11.18 -17.24 3.54
N ASP A 116 -10.01 -16.82 3.06
CA ASP A 116 -8.87 -17.66 2.65
C ASP A 116 -7.83 -17.89 3.76
N ARG A 117 -8.16 -17.54 5.01
CA ARG A 117 -7.26 -17.74 6.15
C ARG A 117 -6.81 -19.21 6.31
N PRO A 118 -5.64 -19.47 6.91
CA PRO A 118 -5.23 -20.82 7.25
C PRO A 118 -6.21 -21.47 8.23
N ARG A 119 -6.76 -22.64 7.85
CA ARG A 119 -7.74 -23.39 8.66
C ARG A 119 -7.18 -24.63 9.34
N TRP A 120 -6.01 -25.08 8.90
CA TRP A 120 -5.44 -26.37 9.30
C TRP A 120 -4.01 -26.21 9.79
N SER A 121 -3.67 -26.89 10.88
CA SER A 121 -2.31 -26.93 11.40
C SER A 121 -1.34 -27.48 10.34
N PRO A 122 -0.14 -26.89 10.21
CA PRO A 122 0.90 -27.41 9.34
C PRO A 122 1.48 -28.74 9.86
N VAL A 123 1.21 -29.11 11.13
CA VAL A 123 1.63 -30.38 11.71
C VAL A 123 0.81 -31.51 11.09
N ALA A 124 1.49 -32.46 10.47
CA ALA A 124 0.88 -33.67 9.94
C ALA A 124 0.27 -34.51 11.10
N THR A 125 -1.04 -34.35 11.31
CA THR A 125 -1.86 -35.06 12.29
C THR A 125 -2.96 -35.82 11.57
N ASN A 126 -3.34 -37.00 12.09
CA ASN A 126 -4.43 -37.83 11.58
C ASN A 126 -5.45 -38.08 12.71
N PRO A 127 -6.66 -37.48 12.68
CA PRO A 127 -7.15 -36.53 11.68
C PRO A 127 -6.43 -35.17 11.72
N ARG A 128 -6.52 -34.39 10.64
CA ARG A 128 -5.95 -33.04 10.56
C ARG A 128 -6.54 -32.16 11.66
N THR A 129 -5.67 -31.44 12.37
CA THR A 129 -6.10 -30.51 13.43
C THR A 129 -6.49 -29.16 12.82
N ALA A 130 -7.73 -28.72 13.04
CA ALA A 130 -8.20 -27.41 12.62
C ALA A 130 -7.76 -26.32 13.61
N PHE A 131 -7.40 -25.14 13.11
CA PHE A 131 -7.16 -23.98 13.96
C PHE A 131 -8.47 -23.48 14.57
N LYS A 132 -8.39 -23.01 15.82
CA LYS A 132 -9.52 -22.41 16.52
C LYS A 132 -9.59 -20.91 16.23
N GLY A 133 -10.81 -20.39 16.14
CA GLY A 133 -11.07 -18.97 15.89
C GLY A 133 -11.09 -18.60 14.40
N ASP A 134 -11.31 -17.31 14.16
CA ASP A 134 -11.53 -16.73 12.84
C ASP A 134 -10.71 -15.44 12.59
N VAL A 135 -10.42 -14.68 13.65
CA VAL A 135 -9.63 -13.45 13.59
C VAL A 135 -8.15 -13.76 13.37
N CYS A 136 -7.59 -13.21 12.30
CA CYS A 136 -6.20 -13.28 11.90
C CYS A 136 -5.53 -11.91 11.98
N ALA A 137 -4.26 -11.86 12.35
CA ALA A 137 -3.42 -10.69 12.14
C ALA A 137 -3.00 -10.65 10.66
N VAL A 138 -3.25 -9.52 10.00
CA VAL A 138 -2.90 -9.29 8.60
C VAL A 138 -1.98 -8.08 8.45
N ALA A 139 -0.98 -8.21 7.59
CA ALA A 139 -0.14 -7.09 7.20
C ALA A 139 0.06 -7.00 5.68
N TYR A 140 0.12 -5.78 5.16
CA TYR A 140 0.47 -5.47 3.78
C TYR A 140 1.66 -4.55 3.70
N ARG A 141 2.57 -4.80 2.75
CA ARG A 141 3.66 -3.89 2.39
C ARG A 141 4.17 -4.18 0.99
N ILE A 142 4.87 -3.21 0.40
CA ILE A 142 5.68 -3.45 -0.79
C ILE A 142 7.08 -3.95 -0.36
N GLY A 143 7.67 -4.82 -1.18
CA GLY A 143 9.08 -5.24 -1.08
C GLY A 143 9.67 -5.48 -2.47
N GLN A 144 10.99 -5.35 -2.61
CA GLN A 144 11.69 -5.60 -3.88
C GLN A 144 12.52 -6.90 -3.84
N ARG A 145 12.03 -7.99 -4.42
CA ARG A 145 12.75 -9.28 -4.44
C ARG A 145 12.43 -10.11 -5.67
N SER A 146 13.21 -11.15 -5.92
CA SER A 146 12.84 -12.18 -6.89
C SER A 146 11.70 -13.04 -6.31
N PRO A 147 10.72 -13.44 -7.14
CA PRO A 147 9.68 -14.38 -6.74
C PRO A 147 10.17 -15.85 -6.73
N PHE A 148 11.40 -16.10 -7.17
CA PHE A 148 11.97 -17.44 -7.28
C PHE A 148 13.10 -17.71 -6.28
N ASP A 149 13.82 -16.67 -5.87
CA ASP A 149 15.01 -16.77 -5.02
C ASP A 149 15.04 -15.63 -3.98
N ALA A 150 15.74 -15.86 -2.87
CA ALA A 150 15.88 -14.89 -1.79
C ALA A 150 17.35 -14.40 -1.71
N PRO A 151 17.66 -13.12 -2.03
CA PRO A 151 16.79 -12.10 -2.60
C PRO A 151 16.67 -12.20 -4.15
N GLY A 152 17.39 -13.15 -4.75
CA GLY A 152 17.54 -13.34 -6.20
C GLY A 152 18.38 -12.27 -6.89
N ASP A 153 18.75 -12.55 -8.14
CA ASP A 153 19.59 -11.64 -8.92
C ASP A 153 18.88 -10.30 -9.19
N PRO A 154 19.62 -9.18 -9.34
CA PRO A 154 19.02 -7.86 -9.48
C PRO A 154 18.04 -7.75 -10.66
N ILE A 155 18.30 -8.48 -11.75
CA ILE A 155 17.42 -8.53 -12.93
C ILE A 155 16.12 -9.31 -12.68
N GLN A 156 16.08 -10.17 -11.67
CA GLN A 156 14.91 -10.95 -11.28
C GLN A 156 14.07 -10.24 -10.22
N GLN A 157 14.63 -9.24 -9.55
CA GLN A 157 13.95 -8.51 -8.50
C GLN A 157 12.81 -7.66 -9.08
N VAL A 158 11.62 -7.81 -8.49
CA VAL A 158 10.44 -7.01 -8.81
C VAL A 158 9.92 -6.35 -7.54
N TYR A 159 9.35 -5.16 -7.68
CA TYR A 159 8.54 -4.60 -6.62
C TYR A 159 7.23 -5.38 -6.56
N GLY A 160 6.96 -6.02 -5.43
CA GLY A 160 5.76 -6.81 -5.21
C GLY A 160 5.02 -6.33 -3.98
N VAL A 161 3.69 -6.48 -3.99
CA VAL A 161 2.90 -6.37 -2.76
C VAL A 161 2.92 -7.74 -2.10
N TYR A 162 3.14 -7.73 -0.80
CA TYR A 162 3.08 -8.91 0.05
C TYR A 162 1.98 -8.74 1.07
N ARG A 163 1.16 -9.78 1.21
CA ARG A 163 0.11 -9.93 2.21
C ARG A 163 0.48 -11.09 3.11
N THR A 164 0.59 -10.80 4.39
CA THR A 164 0.83 -11.81 5.40
C THR A 164 -0.43 -12.05 6.18
N ILE A 165 -0.82 -13.32 6.31
CA ILE A 165 -1.90 -13.73 7.20
C ILE A 165 -1.32 -14.67 8.26
N ILE A 166 -1.50 -14.31 9.53
CA ILE A 166 -1.18 -15.22 10.64
C ILE A 166 -2.42 -16.07 10.94
N ASP A 167 -2.23 -17.34 11.27
CA ASP A 167 -3.31 -18.23 11.66
C ASP A 167 -4.09 -17.68 12.87
N PRO A 168 -5.39 -18.02 13.00
CA PRO A 168 -6.23 -17.43 14.03
C PRO A 168 -5.81 -17.85 15.45
N GLU A 169 -5.21 -19.03 15.62
CA GLU A 169 -4.78 -19.51 16.93
C GLU A 169 -3.54 -18.77 17.43
N ALA A 170 -2.51 -18.58 16.60
CA ALA A 170 -1.34 -17.76 16.93
C ALA A 170 -1.73 -16.28 17.09
N THR A 171 -2.67 -15.78 16.27
CA THR A 171 -3.22 -14.43 16.45
C THR A 171 -3.88 -14.28 17.82
N PHE A 172 -4.71 -15.24 18.23
CA PHE A 172 -5.38 -15.21 19.52
C PHE A 172 -4.41 -15.36 20.70
N ARG A 173 -3.40 -16.22 20.57
CA ARG A 173 -2.41 -16.49 21.62
C ARG A 173 -1.39 -15.37 21.79
N ASP A 174 -0.91 -14.77 20.70
CA ASP A 174 0.27 -13.90 20.72
C ASP A 174 -0.06 -12.44 20.39
N ALA A 175 -0.98 -12.18 19.45
CA ALA A 175 -1.27 -10.82 18.99
C ALA A 175 -2.35 -10.13 19.83
N LEU A 176 -3.49 -10.79 20.07
CA LEU A 176 -4.60 -10.21 20.81
C LEU A 176 -4.26 -9.84 22.26
N PRO A 177 -3.48 -10.62 23.03
CA PRO A 177 -3.10 -10.24 24.39
C PRO A 177 -2.29 -8.94 24.44
N ILE A 178 -1.46 -8.68 23.42
CA ILE A 178 -0.72 -7.42 23.30
C ILE A 178 -1.72 -6.27 23.17
N ILE A 179 -2.69 -6.37 22.27
CA ILE A 179 -3.72 -5.33 22.10
C ILE A 179 -4.55 -5.18 23.37
N PHE A 180 -5.00 -6.27 23.98
CA PHE A 180 -5.85 -6.24 25.17
C PHE A 180 -5.14 -5.71 26.43
N SER A 181 -3.82 -5.88 26.50
CA SER A 181 -2.96 -5.29 27.53
C SER A 181 -2.72 -3.79 27.35
N SER A 182 -3.13 -3.21 26.21
CA SER A 182 -3.02 -1.76 25.98
C SER A 182 -3.75 -0.98 27.06
N THR A 183 -3.05 -0.02 27.65
CA THR A 183 -3.64 0.98 28.55
C THR A 183 -3.34 2.38 28.05
N PRO A 184 -4.04 3.43 28.53
CA PRO A 184 -3.69 4.80 28.18
C PRO A 184 -2.26 5.20 28.56
N THR A 185 -1.69 4.59 29.62
CA THR A 185 -0.34 4.88 30.13
C THR A 185 0.74 4.06 29.42
N VAL A 186 0.41 2.84 28.99
CA VAL A 186 1.29 1.95 28.21
C VAL A 186 0.53 1.54 26.95
N PRO A 187 0.46 2.43 25.93
CA PRO A 187 -0.29 2.13 24.72
C PRO A 187 0.46 1.09 23.90
N THR A 188 -0.24 0.00 23.58
CA THR A 188 0.24 -1.01 22.62
C THR A 188 -0.55 -0.90 21.32
N SER A 189 0.04 -1.41 20.24
CA SER A 189 -0.55 -1.34 18.91
C SER A 189 -0.14 -2.56 18.08
N PRO A 190 -0.75 -2.78 16.89
CA PRO A 190 -0.36 -3.85 15.99
C PRO A 190 1.15 -3.93 15.76
N TRP A 191 1.86 -2.80 15.66
CA TRP A 191 3.33 -2.76 15.53
C TRP A 191 4.07 -3.57 16.60
N ASN A 192 3.62 -3.56 17.85
CA ASN A 192 4.26 -4.34 18.93
C ASN A 192 4.21 -5.86 18.66
N TYR A 193 3.20 -6.33 17.94
CA TYR A 193 3.13 -7.71 17.50
C TYR A 193 4.07 -7.98 16.31
N TRP A 194 4.02 -7.12 15.30
CA TRP A 194 4.70 -7.28 14.01
C TRP A 194 6.21 -7.02 14.03
N ASN A 195 6.72 -6.19 14.94
CA ASN A 195 8.16 -5.88 15.05
C ASN A 195 8.92 -6.85 15.97
N SER A 196 8.55 -8.12 15.96
CA SER A 196 9.18 -9.12 16.83
C SER A 196 9.18 -10.49 16.16
N GLN A 197 10.07 -11.36 16.64
CA GLN A 197 10.10 -12.75 16.20
C GLN A 197 8.87 -13.48 16.75
N ARG A 198 8.16 -14.21 15.90
CA ARG A 198 6.96 -14.98 16.26
C ARG A 198 7.06 -16.40 15.71
N LEU A 199 6.47 -17.35 16.43
CA LEU A 199 6.30 -18.71 15.96
C LEU A 199 5.14 -18.73 14.97
N VAL A 200 5.44 -18.94 13.69
CA VAL A 200 4.46 -18.94 12.60
C VAL A 200 4.40 -20.28 11.88
N PRO A 201 3.23 -20.68 11.37
CA PRO A 201 3.10 -21.85 10.49
C PRO A 201 3.91 -21.64 9.21
N ASN A 202 4.83 -22.54 8.90
CA ASN A 202 5.49 -22.62 7.61
C ASN A 202 4.95 -23.82 6.82
N TYR A 203 4.11 -23.54 5.83
CA TYR A 203 3.48 -24.54 4.97
C TYR A 203 4.40 -25.11 3.88
N SER A 204 5.59 -24.54 3.70
CA SER A 204 6.54 -24.97 2.66
C SER A 204 7.48 -26.12 3.10
N VAL A 205 7.66 -26.35 4.41
CA VAL A 205 8.59 -27.37 4.93
C VAL A 205 7.87 -28.67 5.30
N SER A 206 8.36 -29.78 4.74
CA SER A 206 7.92 -31.14 5.08
C SER A 206 8.32 -31.50 6.51
N ALA A 207 7.34 -31.49 7.41
CA ALA A 207 7.12 -32.26 8.65
C ALA A 207 8.24 -32.57 9.67
N THR A 208 9.54 -32.42 9.40
CA THR A 208 10.59 -32.91 10.31
C THR A 208 10.70 -32.08 11.60
N SER A 209 10.12 -30.88 11.63
CA SER A 209 10.06 -29.99 12.80
C SER A 209 8.68 -29.35 12.99
N GLY A 210 7.60 -30.11 12.77
CA GLY A 210 6.23 -29.70 13.13
C GLY A 210 5.67 -28.53 12.32
N GLY A 211 6.30 -28.12 11.21
CA GLY A 211 5.75 -27.12 10.29
C GLY A 211 5.57 -25.72 10.89
N PHE A 212 6.15 -25.42 12.06
CA PHE A 212 6.20 -24.07 12.63
C PHE A 212 7.65 -23.58 12.67
N GLN A 213 7.86 -22.29 12.43
CA GLN A 213 9.17 -21.66 12.47
C GLN A 213 9.11 -20.30 13.17
N THR A 214 10.11 -20.01 13.99
CA THR A 214 10.23 -18.70 14.64
C THR A 214 10.89 -17.72 13.67
N ARG A 215 10.14 -16.73 13.17
CA ARG A 215 10.60 -15.77 12.15
C ARG A 215 10.33 -14.34 12.60
N TYR A 216 11.17 -13.39 12.18
CA TYR A 216 10.84 -11.97 12.31
C TYR A 216 9.65 -11.67 11.39
N LEU A 217 8.55 -11.14 11.93
CA LEU A 217 7.39 -10.82 11.08
C LEU A 217 7.67 -9.62 10.19
N ILE A 218 8.22 -8.56 10.76
CA ILE A 218 8.78 -7.39 10.08
C ILE A 218 10.16 -7.14 10.69
N ASP A 219 11.18 -7.00 9.85
CA ASP A 219 12.57 -6.79 10.28
C ASP A 219 13.10 -5.46 9.73
N PRO A 220 13.64 -4.55 10.57
CA PRO A 220 14.28 -3.30 10.13
C PRO A 220 15.63 -3.50 9.42
N SER A 221 16.30 -4.63 9.68
CA SER A 221 17.63 -4.95 9.13
C SER A 221 17.59 -5.52 7.72
N LEU A 222 16.39 -5.61 7.13
CA LEU A 222 16.16 -5.93 5.73
C LEU A 222 16.75 -4.84 4.83
N VAL A 223 18.06 -4.92 4.65
CA VAL A 223 18.80 -4.13 3.68
C VAL A 223 18.66 -4.86 2.35
N GLN A 224 17.77 -4.37 1.49
CA GLN A 224 17.78 -4.71 0.06
C GLN A 224 18.91 -3.95 -0.64
N THR A 225 20.15 -4.30 -0.28
CA THR A 225 21.34 -3.78 -0.94
C THR A 225 22.27 -4.96 -1.21
N GLY A 226 22.52 -5.25 -2.49
CA GLY A 226 23.65 -6.11 -2.85
C GLY A 226 23.49 -7.62 -2.67
N GLY A 227 22.30 -8.20 -2.85
CA GLY A 227 22.19 -9.62 -3.23
C GLY A 227 22.41 -10.67 -2.12
N ALA A 228 22.64 -10.29 -0.86
CA ALA A 228 22.64 -11.23 0.26
C ALA A 228 22.01 -10.60 1.50
N THR A 229 20.78 -11.02 1.83
CA THR A 229 20.18 -10.73 3.13
C THR A 229 20.13 -12.04 3.92
N SER A 230 20.76 -12.10 5.09
CA SER A 230 20.69 -13.30 5.95
C SER A 230 19.42 -13.37 6.81
N ASN A 231 18.68 -12.27 6.92
CA ASN A 231 17.49 -12.15 7.76
C ASN A 231 16.28 -11.69 6.92
N TYR A 232 15.51 -12.64 6.41
CA TYR A 232 14.25 -12.35 5.73
C TYR A 232 13.13 -12.18 6.75
N CYS A 233 12.34 -11.12 6.61
CA CYS A 233 11.09 -11.04 7.34
C CYS A 233 10.05 -11.94 6.68
N TRP A 234 9.29 -12.65 7.52
CA TRP A 234 8.18 -13.49 7.12
C TRP A 234 7.23 -12.74 6.17
N THR A 235 7.00 -11.45 6.43
CA THR A 235 6.08 -10.66 5.60
C THR A 235 6.51 -10.50 4.14
N LEU A 236 7.78 -10.72 3.81
CA LEU A 236 8.28 -10.66 2.44
C LEU A 236 8.58 -12.04 1.85
N ASP A 237 8.18 -13.14 2.49
CA ASP A 237 8.36 -14.49 1.95
C ASP A 237 7.50 -14.71 0.68
N ASP A 238 7.96 -15.57 -0.24
CA ASP A 238 7.31 -15.76 -1.55
C ASP A 238 5.86 -16.25 -1.45
N GLN A 239 5.55 -17.04 -0.43
CA GLN A 239 4.19 -17.51 -0.16
C GLN A 239 3.21 -16.39 0.22
N ASN A 240 3.71 -15.21 0.59
CA ASN A 240 2.92 -14.02 0.92
C ASN A 240 2.76 -13.07 -0.28
N PHE A 241 3.35 -13.39 -1.43
CA PHE A 241 3.29 -12.56 -2.63
C PHE A 241 1.87 -12.52 -3.24
N ILE A 242 1.34 -11.33 -3.53
CA ILE A 242 -0.01 -11.18 -4.12
C ILE A 242 -0.02 -10.53 -5.50
N ALA A 243 0.91 -9.63 -5.80
CA ALA A 243 0.99 -8.93 -7.09
C ALA A 243 2.40 -8.47 -7.39
N SER A 244 2.74 -8.44 -8.68
CA SER A 244 4.05 -8.06 -9.20
C SER A 244 4.05 -6.62 -9.71
N ASN A 245 5.24 -6.07 -9.90
CA ASN A 245 5.48 -4.78 -10.53
C ASN A 245 4.70 -3.59 -9.91
N VAL A 246 4.34 -3.68 -8.62
CA VAL A 246 3.61 -2.64 -7.91
C VAL A 246 4.60 -1.63 -7.35
N VAL A 247 4.51 -0.40 -7.85
CA VAL A 247 5.45 0.69 -7.56
C VAL A 247 4.86 1.78 -6.67
N SER A 248 3.56 1.73 -6.40
CA SER A 248 2.95 2.53 -5.35
C SER A 248 1.71 1.83 -4.79
N MET A 249 1.49 1.99 -3.49
CA MET A 249 0.29 1.65 -2.75
C MET A 249 -0.08 2.86 -1.91
N HIS A 250 -1.22 3.48 -2.19
CA HIS A 250 -1.76 4.57 -1.39
C HIS A 250 -3.05 4.13 -0.69
N LEU A 251 -3.25 4.69 0.50
CA LEU A 251 -4.43 4.43 1.33
C LEU A 251 -5.04 5.76 1.72
N THR A 252 -6.33 5.90 1.47
CA THR A 252 -7.12 7.03 1.93
C THR A 252 -8.19 6.50 2.88
N PHE A 253 -8.19 6.98 4.11
CA PHE A 253 -9.15 6.57 5.12
C PHE A 253 -10.32 7.54 5.16
N TRP A 254 -11.52 7.05 4.89
CA TRP A 254 -12.75 7.84 4.95
C TRP A 254 -13.40 7.68 6.32
N CYS A 255 -13.47 8.77 7.07
CA CYS A 255 -13.81 8.76 8.48
C CYS A 255 -15.03 9.64 8.79
N LYS A 256 -15.85 9.24 9.77
CA LYS A 256 -17.00 10.01 10.26
C LYS A 256 -16.71 10.53 11.66
N SER A 257 -17.09 11.78 11.96
CA SER A 257 -17.10 12.31 13.33
C SER A 257 -18.03 11.48 14.23
N SER A 258 -17.54 11.05 15.38
CA SER A 258 -18.37 10.47 16.45
C SER A 258 -19.04 11.55 17.31
N LEU A 259 -18.73 12.82 17.08
CA LEU A 259 -19.38 13.96 17.74
C LEU A 259 -20.53 14.55 16.90
N PRO A 260 -21.58 15.09 17.54
CA PRO A 260 -22.71 15.71 16.86
C PRO A 260 -22.34 17.06 16.21
N ALA A 261 -23.08 17.44 15.16
CA ALA A 261 -22.91 18.70 14.43
C ALA A 261 -23.14 19.95 15.29
N SER A 262 -24.09 19.85 16.22
CA SER A 262 -24.47 20.89 17.16
C SER A 262 -24.74 20.25 18.52
N SER A 263 -24.47 21.02 19.57
CA SER A 263 -24.86 20.64 20.91
C SER A 263 -26.13 21.39 21.30
N THR A 264 -27.11 20.66 21.81
CA THR A 264 -28.27 21.23 22.52
C THR A 264 -27.97 21.49 24.00
N VAL A 265 -26.85 20.98 24.51
CA VAL A 265 -26.43 21.06 25.93
C VAL A 265 -25.21 21.95 26.08
N THR A 266 -25.28 22.94 26.96
CA THR A 266 -24.18 23.85 27.26
C THR A 266 -22.95 23.07 27.74
N GLY A 267 -21.82 23.20 27.02
CA GLY A 267 -20.56 22.55 27.37
C GLY A 267 -20.33 21.15 26.80
N ALA A 268 -21.28 20.55 26.08
CA ALA A 268 -21.07 19.24 25.45
C ALA A 268 -20.23 19.32 24.16
N LEU A 269 -19.45 18.28 23.89
CA LEU A 269 -18.53 18.19 22.74
C LEU A 269 -19.30 18.16 21.41
N VAL A 270 -18.82 18.92 20.42
CA VAL A 270 -19.38 18.97 19.06
C VAL A 270 -18.29 18.72 18.02
N ASP A 271 -18.66 18.24 16.84
CA ASP A 271 -17.72 18.19 15.71
C ASP A 271 -17.14 19.60 15.50
N PRO A 272 -15.81 19.77 15.49
CA PRO A 272 -15.20 21.09 15.37
C PRO A 272 -15.56 21.78 14.04
N LEU A 273 -15.99 21.00 13.05
CA LEU A 273 -16.49 21.50 11.77
C LEU A 273 -18.01 21.63 11.68
N LYS A 274 -18.75 21.27 12.74
CA LYS A 274 -20.22 21.28 12.79
C LYS A 274 -20.87 20.58 11.61
N ARG A 275 -20.25 19.51 11.10
CA ARG A 275 -20.76 18.78 9.93
C ARG A 275 -22.00 17.98 10.30
N PRO A 276 -22.95 17.84 9.37
CA PRO A 276 -24.06 16.90 9.54
C PRO A 276 -23.55 15.51 9.91
N ALA A 277 -24.33 14.80 10.72
CA ALA A 277 -24.05 13.40 11.00
C ALA A 277 -23.93 12.65 9.66
N GLU A 278 -22.89 11.81 9.53
CA GLU A 278 -22.60 10.93 8.38
C GLU A 278 -21.71 11.52 7.28
N LEU A 279 -21.36 12.80 7.34
CA LEU A 279 -20.40 13.35 6.38
C LEU A 279 -19.02 12.73 6.57
N LEU A 280 -18.49 12.10 5.51
CA LEU A 280 -17.19 11.46 5.51
C LEU A 280 -16.06 12.48 5.35
N ARG A 281 -14.92 12.18 5.96
CA ARG A 281 -13.67 12.94 5.93
C ARG A 281 -12.56 12.07 5.36
N PRO A 282 -11.86 12.49 4.30
CA PRO A 282 -10.66 11.79 3.86
C PRO A 282 -9.49 12.13 4.80
N VAL A 283 -8.78 11.08 5.19
CA VAL A 283 -7.44 11.13 5.80
C VAL A 283 -6.51 10.51 4.77
N VAL A 284 -5.75 11.37 4.09
CA VAL A 284 -4.88 11.03 2.95
C VAL A 284 -3.43 11.09 3.37
N VAL A 285 -2.54 10.59 2.51
CA VAL A 285 -1.10 10.79 2.71
C VAL A 285 -0.72 12.20 2.24
N GLY A 286 -0.11 12.98 3.12
CA GLY A 286 0.52 14.26 2.84
C GLY A 286 2.01 14.14 2.54
N SER A 287 2.47 14.91 1.56
CA SER A 287 3.89 15.07 1.26
C SER A 287 4.62 15.83 2.37
N VAL A 288 5.95 15.69 2.41
CA VAL A 288 6.84 16.46 3.29
C VAL A 288 6.66 17.95 3.00
N ASP A 289 5.92 18.63 3.86
CA ASP A 289 5.82 20.09 3.90
C ASP A 289 6.48 20.54 5.21
N ILE A 290 7.78 20.86 5.12
CA ILE A 290 8.57 21.32 6.28
C ILE A 290 8.01 22.61 6.90
N PHE A 291 7.26 23.40 6.13
CA PHE A 291 6.60 24.59 6.62
C PHE A 291 5.38 24.24 7.47
N LYS A 292 4.66 23.16 7.14
CA LYS A 292 3.48 22.69 7.90
C LYS A 292 3.80 21.68 9.01
N PHE A 293 4.85 20.86 8.87
CA PHE A 293 5.11 19.71 9.73
C PHE A 293 6.46 19.75 10.47
N GLY A 294 7.26 20.79 10.25
CA GLY A 294 8.58 20.94 10.86
C GLY A 294 9.64 20.00 10.27
N PRO A 295 10.91 20.13 10.70
CA PRO A 295 12.06 19.49 10.06
C PRO A 295 12.19 17.98 10.32
N ALA A 296 11.38 17.39 11.21
CA ALA A 296 11.43 15.97 11.59
C ALA A 296 10.31 15.12 10.97
N ALA A 297 9.42 15.71 10.18
CA ALA A 297 8.31 15.00 9.56
C ALA A 297 8.72 14.43 8.19
N TYR A 298 9.02 13.14 8.17
CA TYR A 298 8.75 12.32 6.98
C TYR A 298 7.25 12.49 6.65
N GLY A 299 6.87 12.44 5.38
CA GLY A 299 5.46 12.56 4.97
C GLY A 299 4.53 11.75 5.88
N GLY A 300 3.27 12.15 5.99
CA GLY A 300 2.39 11.61 7.01
C GLY A 300 0.97 11.47 6.52
N TYR A 301 0.04 11.13 7.41
CA TYR A 301 -1.37 11.23 7.07
C TYR A 301 -1.89 12.62 7.46
N ILE A 302 -2.77 13.19 6.66
CA ILE A 302 -3.41 14.47 6.95
C ILE A 302 -4.89 14.30 6.67
N GLY A 303 -5.72 14.77 7.59
CA GLY A 303 -7.13 14.95 7.27
C GLY A 303 -7.35 16.27 6.54
N GLU A 304 -7.88 16.22 5.32
CA GLU A 304 -8.06 17.41 4.48
C GLU A 304 -9.30 18.21 4.91
N TYR A 305 -9.12 19.27 5.69
CA TYR A 305 -10.09 20.36 5.77
C TYR A 305 -9.49 21.66 6.29
N VAL A 306 -10.27 22.72 6.09
CA VAL A 306 -10.07 24.07 6.57
C VAL A 306 -11.02 24.33 7.75
N THR A 307 -10.51 24.73 8.91
CA THR A 307 -11.35 25.25 10.00
C THR A 307 -11.69 26.72 9.74
N ASN A 308 -12.95 27.12 9.91
CA ASN A 308 -13.42 28.50 9.73
C ASN A 308 -13.34 29.38 10.99
N THR A 309 -12.68 28.94 12.06
CA THR A 309 -12.64 29.71 13.31
C THR A 309 -11.64 30.85 13.24
N THR A 310 -12.14 32.09 13.21
CA THR A 310 -11.36 33.29 13.51
C THR A 310 -11.10 33.38 15.03
N SER A 311 -10.02 34.07 15.41
CA SER A 311 -9.47 34.13 16.78
C SER A 311 -10.45 34.59 17.88
N SER A 312 -11.63 35.13 17.52
CA SER A 312 -12.58 35.78 18.45
C SER A 312 -13.76 34.92 18.92
N THR A 313 -13.96 33.69 18.41
CA THR A 313 -15.15 32.86 18.74
C THR A 313 -14.85 31.66 19.68
N THR A 314 -13.73 31.74 20.41
CA THR A 314 -13.12 30.68 21.23
C THR A 314 -13.92 30.21 22.46
N ASN A 315 -15.00 30.89 22.84
CA ASN A 315 -15.83 30.53 24.00
C ASN A 315 -16.97 29.53 23.70
N ALA A 316 -17.24 29.25 22.42
CA ALA A 316 -18.34 28.36 22.01
C ALA A 316 -17.89 27.08 21.26
N ALA A 317 -16.58 26.75 21.29
CA ALA A 317 -16.02 25.58 20.63
C ALA A 317 -15.67 24.48 21.66
N PRO A 318 -16.59 23.53 21.93
CA PRO A 318 -16.34 22.45 22.87
C PRO A 318 -15.54 21.35 22.16
N LEU A 319 -14.22 21.58 22.11
CA LEU A 319 -13.14 20.61 21.94
C LEU A 319 -11.83 21.37 22.23
N ARG A 320 -11.45 21.50 23.50
CA ARG A 320 -10.09 21.92 23.85
C ARG A 320 -9.18 20.69 23.93
N PHE A 321 -8.09 20.80 23.19
CA PHE A 321 -6.99 19.87 23.02
C PHE A 321 -6.08 19.81 24.27
N ALA A 322 -5.16 18.82 24.28
CA ALA A 322 -4.40 18.24 25.42
C ALA A 322 -3.73 19.17 26.47
N PRO A 323 -3.47 18.68 27.73
CA PRO A 323 -2.78 19.40 28.82
C PRO A 323 -1.27 19.08 28.84
N SER A 324 -0.37 19.65 29.65
CA SER A 324 -0.23 20.97 30.31
C SER A 324 1.26 21.32 30.41
N SER A 325 2.07 20.95 29.40
CA SER A 325 3.50 21.31 29.34
C SER A 325 3.81 22.11 28.08
N GLY A 326 3.80 23.44 28.24
CA GLY A 326 4.87 24.28 27.72
C GLY A 326 4.57 25.21 26.54
N SER A 327 3.62 24.91 25.66
CA SER A 327 3.27 25.89 24.62
C SER A 327 1.82 25.73 24.14
N PRO A 328 1.00 26.79 24.15
CA PRO A 328 -0.30 26.76 23.50
C PRO A 328 -0.08 26.50 22.00
N VAL A 329 -0.67 25.42 21.49
CA VAL A 329 -0.75 25.18 20.05
C VAL A 329 -1.57 26.34 19.45
N PRO A 330 -0.99 27.21 18.61
CA PRO A 330 -1.70 28.34 18.06
C PRO A 330 -2.88 27.84 17.22
N VAL A 331 -4.05 28.47 17.38
CA VAL A 331 -5.17 28.25 16.46
C VAL A 331 -4.71 28.70 15.08
N THR A 332 -4.68 27.77 14.14
CA THR A 332 -4.25 28.02 12.78
C THR A 332 -5.28 28.93 12.09
N ALA A 333 -4.82 29.86 11.25
CA ALA A 333 -5.68 30.83 10.58
C ALA A 333 -6.79 30.13 9.77
N ALA A 334 -7.90 30.84 9.51
CA ALA A 334 -8.90 30.35 8.57
C ALA A 334 -8.23 29.96 7.25
N GLY A 335 -8.40 28.71 6.82
CA GLY A 335 -7.70 28.15 5.65
C GLY A 335 -6.63 27.10 5.94
N THR A 336 -6.28 26.85 7.21
CA THR A 336 -5.09 26.02 7.55
C THR A 336 -5.44 24.80 8.42
N PRO A 337 -4.92 23.59 8.11
CA PRO A 337 -5.19 22.36 8.86
C PRO A 337 -4.81 22.49 10.35
N HIS A 338 -5.60 21.89 11.24
CA HIS A 338 -5.31 21.91 12.67
C HIS A 338 -4.07 21.04 12.97
N PRO A 339 -3.19 21.39 13.93
CA PRO A 339 -2.00 20.60 14.26
C PRO A 339 -2.25 19.17 14.80
N TYR A 340 -3.51 18.81 15.08
CA TYR A 340 -3.88 17.43 15.47
C TYR A 340 -4.56 16.67 14.32
N ASP A 341 -4.83 17.33 13.19
CA ASP A 341 -5.30 16.71 11.95
C ASP A 341 -4.16 16.11 11.10
N THR A 342 -2.94 16.27 11.60
CA THR A 342 -1.71 15.77 11.00
C THR A 342 -1.24 14.60 11.84
N TYR A 343 -1.10 13.48 11.17
CA TYR A 343 -0.51 12.27 11.67
C TYR A 343 0.88 12.23 11.06
N GLY A 344 1.92 11.94 11.84
CA GLY A 344 3.27 11.81 11.30
C GLY A 344 3.37 10.63 10.31
N ALA A 345 4.55 10.05 10.19
CA ALA A 345 4.76 8.83 9.41
C ALA A 345 4.01 7.59 9.96
N ARG A 346 3.13 7.76 10.95
CA ARG A 346 2.36 6.71 11.61
C ARG A 346 0.92 7.18 11.83
N LEU A 347 -0.02 6.32 11.49
CA LEU A 347 -1.45 6.49 11.75
C LEU A 347 -1.97 5.33 12.59
N ARG A 348 -2.59 5.63 13.73
CA ARG A 348 -3.21 4.62 14.61
C ARG A 348 -4.72 4.76 14.60
N ILE A 349 -5.41 3.66 14.35
CA ILE A 349 -6.85 3.58 14.18
C ILE A 349 -7.45 2.75 15.31
N PHE A 350 -8.38 3.38 16.01
CA PHE A 350 -9.22 2.81 17.05
C PHE A 350 -10.66 2.80 16.53
N ALA A 351 -11.61 2.23 17.27
CA ALA A 351 -13.01 2.21 16.80
C ALA A 351 -13.64 3.58 16.63
N ASP A 352 -13.53 4.40 17.66
CA ASP A 352 -14.22 5.69 17.74
C ASP A 352 -13.29 6.89 17.52
N ARG A 353 -11.99 6.64 17.36
CA ARG A 353 -10.96 7.67 17.34
C ARG A 353 -9.72 7.33 16.53
N MET A 354 -8.97 8.37 16.19
CA MET A 354 -7.66 8.30 15.56
C MET A 354 -6.67 9.15 16.35
N TYR A 355 -5.43 8.67 16.48
CA TYR A 355 -4.38 9.37 17.21
C TYR A 355 -3.23 9.81 16.29
N PRO A 356 -2.80 11.08 16.37
CA PRO A 356 -1.54 11.52 15.78
C PRO A 356 -0.33 10.94 16.53
N ASP A 357 0.79 10.79 15.81
CA ASP A 357 2.02 10.17 16.30
C ASP A 357 2.79 11.04 17.31
N SER A 358 2.63 12.36 17.25
CA SER A 358 3.34 13.35 18.09
C SER A 358 2.89 13.41 19.56
N LEU A 359 1.91 12.58 19.94
CA LEU A 359 1.48 12.47 21.33
C LEU A 359 2.28 11.38 22.03
N GLY A 360 3.26 11.81 22.81
CA GLY A 360 4.06 10.90 23.65
C GLY A 360 3.17 10.06 24.59
N PRO A 361 3.66 8.90 25.04
CA PRO A 361 2.93 7.97 25.93
C PRO A 361 2.53 8.57 27.28
N ASN A 362 3.01 9.76 27.63
CA ASN A 362 2.81 10.41 28.93
C ASN A 362 1.65 11.43 28.96
N ASN A 363 0.96 11.68 27.86
CA ASN A 363 -0.20 12.58 27.86
C ASN A 363 -1.49 11.82 28.19
N ALA A 364 -1.52 11.23 29.40
CA ALA A 364 -2.72 10.64 29.97
C ALA A 364 -3.81 11.72 30.06
N ALA A 365 -4.95 11.44 29.45
CA ALA A 365 -6.13 12.30 29.52
C ALA A 365 -6.59 12.43 30.98
N THR A 366 -6.45 13.63 31.55
CA THR A 366 -7.36 14.05 32.62
C THR A 366 -8.75 14.22 32.01
N ALA A 367 -9.81 14.03 32.80
CA ALA A 367 -11.22 13.97 32.37
C ALA A 367 -11.73 15.18 31.55
N THR A 368 -10.94 16.23 31.39
CA THR A 368 -11.26 17.49 30.69
C THR A 368 -10.53 17.67 29.35
N SER A 369 -9.67 16.74 28.92
CA SER A 369 -8.86 16.89 27.70
C SER A 369 -8.81 15.60 26.90
N LEU A 370 -9.26 15.64 25.63
CA LEU A 370 -9.17 14.50 24.72
C LEU A 370 -7.97 14.72 23.78
N PRO A 371 -6.86 13.99 23.93
CA PRO A 371 -5.71 14.08 23.03
C PRO A 371 -5.96 13.33 21.70
N TYR A 372 -7.21 13.03 21.34
CA TYR A 372 -7.53 12.22 20.17
C TYR A 372 -8.59 12.89 19.31
N LEU A 373 -8.57 12.56 18.02
CA LEU A 373 -9.62 12.96 17.13
C LEU A 373 -10.76 11.94 17.19
N PRO A 374 -12.01 12.35 17.47
CA PRO A 374 -13.18 11.48 17.59
C PRO A 374 -13.68 11.09 16.18
N TYR A 375 -12.82 10.44 15.41
CA TYR A 375 -13.14 9.95 14.08
C TYR A 375 -13.17 8.43 14.04
N SER A 376 -14.28 7.91 13.54
CA SER A 376 -14.48 6.49 13.27
C SER A 376 -14.23 6.24 11.78
N VAL A 377 -13.32 5.34 11.44
CA VAL A 377 -13.07 4.98 10.03
C VAL A 377 -14.25 4.17 9.48
N LYS A 378 -14.82 4.60 8.36
CA LYS A 378 -15.99 3.98 7.71
C LYS A 378 -15.67 3.29 6.39
N ALA A 379 -14.64 3.75 5.70
CA ALA A 379 -14.16 3.12 4.49
C ALA A 379 -12.66 3.37 4.29
N VAL A 380 -12.05 2.56 3.45
CA VAL A 380 -10.67 2.70 2.99
C VAL A 380 -10.70 2.69 1.48
N GLU A 381 -10.06 3.66 0.85
CA GLU A 381 -9.78 3.65 -0.56
C GLU A 381 -8.32 3.25 -0.76
N VAL A 382 -8.10 2.18 -1.52
CA VAL A 382 -6.80 1.64 -1.85
C VAL A 382 -6.50 1.97 -3.30
N SER A 383 -5.35 2.56 -3.57
CA SER A 383 -4.86 2.82 -4.93
C SER A 383 -3.51 2.12 -5.13
N LEU A 384 -3.40 1.35 -6.20
CA LEU A 384 -2.16 0.67 -6.60
C LEU A 384 -1.68 1.23 -7.94
N THR A 385 -0.40 1.58 -8.02
CA THR A 385 0.28 1.88 -9.28
C THR A 385 1.08 0.66 -9.70
N ILE A 386 0.73 0.05 -10.83
CA ILE A 386 1.40 -1.13 -11.35
C ILE A 386 2.07 -0.79 -12.70
N LEU A 387 3.31 -1.22 -12.89
CA LEU A 387 4.00 -1.06 -14.17
C LEU A 387 3.51 -2.10 -15.18
N THR A 388 3.36 -1.67 -16.43
CA THR A 388 3.18 -2.62 -17.53
C THR A 388 4.38 -3.56 -17.66
N PRO A 389 4.22 -4.74 -18.29
CA PRO A 389 5.31 -5.63 -18.63
C PRO A 389 6.53 -4.93 -19.29
N GLU A 390 6.30 -3.96 -20.16
CA GLU A 390 7.36 -3.17 -20.79
C GLU A 390 8.11 -2.29 -19.77
N GLY A 391 7.39 -1.52 -18.96
CA GLY A 391 8.00 -0.70 -17.91
C GLY A 391 8.75 -1.52 -16.86
N SER A 392 8.23 -2.69 -16.51
CA SER A 392 8.92 -3.61 -15.59
C SER A 392 10.23 -4.15 -16.18
N LYS A 393 10.26 -4.45 -17.49
CA LYS A 393 11.47 -4.90 -18.19
C LYS A 393 12.50 -3.77 -18.25
N GLU A 394 12.06 -2.55 -18.59
CA GLU A 394 12.93 -1.38 -18.62
C GLU A 394 13.55 -1.13 -17.25
N LEU A 395 12.75 -1.14 -16.19
CA LEU A 395 13.23 -0.94 -14.82
C LEU A 395 14.25 -2.01 -14.39
N ARG A 396 13.96 -3.29 -14.66
CA ARG A 396 14.89 -4.39 -14.35
C ARG A 396 16.17 -4.32 -15.18
N SER A 397 16.10 -3.86 -16.43
CA SER A 397 17.29 -3.67 -17.26
C SER A 397 18.22 -2.59 -16.69
N LEU A 398 17.65 -1.48 -16.19
CA LEU A 398 18.42 -0.43 -15.51
C LEU A 398 19.04 -0.95 -14.22
N GLN A 399 18.28 -1.67 -13.39
CA GLN A 399 18.80 -2.27 -12.15
C GLN A 399 20.00 -3.19 -12.41
N LYS A 400 19.97 -3.99 -13.47
CA LYS A 400 21.12 -4.82 -13.88
C LYS A 400 22.31 -3.98 -14.32
N LEU A 401 22.10 -2.95 -15.14
CA LEU A 401 23.18 -2.09 -15.63
C LEU A 401 23.89 -1.40 -14.46
N THR A 402 23.13 -0.88 -13.49
CA THR A 402 23.71 -0.17 -12.36
C THR A 402 24.39 -1.12 -11.37
N ALA A 403 23.88 -2.36 -11.21
CA ALA A 403 24.55 -3.41 -10.44
C ALA A 403 25.91 -3.80 -11.04
N ALA A 404 26.03 -3.85 -12.38
CA ALA A 404 27.30 -4.14 -13.05
C ALA A 404 28.36 -3.05 -12.89
N GLN A 405 27.97 -1.83 -12.50
CA GLN A 405 28.85 -0.67 -12.35
C GLN A 405 29.39 -0.48 -10.93
N SER A 406 29.00 -1.31 -9.96
CA SER A 406 29.42 -1.18 -8.55
C SER A 406 30.08 -2.45 -8.02
N PRO A 407 31.32 -2.35 -7.48
CA PRO A 407 32.00 -3.47 -6.84
C PRO A 407 31.42 -3.84 -5.44
N THR A 408 30.41 -3.11 -4.94
CA THR A 408 29.83 -3.30 -3.59
C THR A 408 28.33 -3.56 -3.57
N GLY A 409 27.72 -3.89 -4.72
CA GLY A 409 26.33 -4.35 -4.81
C GLY A 409 25.43 -3.52 -5.72
N ILE A 410 24.13 -3.83 -5.69
CA ILE A 410 23.09 -3.22 -6.53
C ILE A 410 23.01 -1.72 -6.22
N VAL A 411 23.44 -0.88 -7.15
CA VAL A 411 23.12 0.54 -7.14
C VAL A 411 21.72 0.69 -7.72
N LEU A 412 20.87 1.48 -7.07
CA LEU A 412 19.53 1.73 -7.57
C LEU A 412 19.58 2.61 -8.84
N PRO A 413 18.63 2.45 -9.79
CA PRO A 413 18.51 3.38 -10.91
C PRO A 413 18.42 4.83 -10.43
N SER A 414 18.75 5.80 -11.28
CA SER A 414 18.57 7.21 -10.91
C SER A 414 17.10 7.48 -10.56
N VAL A 415 16.86 8.35 -9.56
CA VAL A 415 15.49 8.71 -9.15
C VAL A 415 14.70 9.31 -10.33
N ASN A 416 15.37 9.99 -11.25
CA ASN A 416 14.75 10.57 -12.44
C ASN A 416 14.32 9.51 -13.44
N ASP A 417 15.16 8.50 -13.71
CA ASP A 417 14.81 7.39 -14.59
C ASP A 417 13.67 6.56 -14.01
N TYR A 418 13.72 6.32 -12.69
CA TYR A 418 12.64 5.65 -11.98
C TYR A 418 11.31 6.39 -12.16
N LYS A 419 11.28 7.70 -11.88
CA LYS A 419 10.07 8.52 -12.06
C LYS A 419 9.60 8.56 -13.52
N ARG A 420 10.52 8.64 -14.49
CA ARG A 420 10.18 8.58 -15.92
C ARG A 420 9.45 7.28 -16.24
N ILE A 421 9.97 6.14 -15.81
CA ILE A 421 9.37 4.82 -16.05
C ILE A 421 7.99 4.74 -15.41
N VAL A 422 7.85 5.15 -14.14
CA VAL A 422 6.55 5.13 -13.44
C VAL A 422 5.53 6.02 -14.17
N ASN A 423 5.92 7.21 -14.62
CA ASN A 423 5.02 8.10 -15.35
C ASN A 423 4.62 7.58 -16.73
N GLN A 424 5.52 6.90 -17.44
CA GLN A 424 5.28 6.42 -18.80
C GLN A 424 4.50 5.09 -18.82
N TYR A 425 4.82 4.18 -17.88
CA TYR A 425 4.31 2.80 -17.89
C TYR A 425 3.48 2.44 -16.66
N GLY A 426 3.32 3.34 -15.70
CA GLY A 426 2.44 3.14 -14.56
C GLY A 426 0.96 3.15 -14.97
N ARG A 427 0.18 2.28 -14.34
CA ARG A 427 -1.28 2.24 -14.41
C ARG A 427 -1.83 2.27 -12.99
N ASN A 428 -2.75 3.19 -12.73
CA ASN A 428 -3.37 3.34 -11.42
C ASN A 428 -4.69 2.59 -11.38
N TYR A 429 -4.87 1.77 -10.35
CA TYR A 429 -6.09 1.05 -10.08
C TYR A 429 -6.53 1.34 -8.66
N THR A 430 -7.76 1.82 -8.50
CA THR A 430 -8.30 2.24 -7.22
C THR A 430 -9.52 1.41 -6.86
N ARG A 431 -9.69 1.11 -5.57
CA ARG A 431 -10.90 0.51 -5.02
C ARG A 431 -11.30 1.19 -3.72
N TYR A 432 -12.57 1.57 -3.65
CA TYR A 432 -13.23 2.02 -2.43
C TYR A 432 -13.83 0.84 -1.69
N ILE A 433 -13.45 0.64 -0.43
CA ILE A 433 -13.84 -0.50 0.38
C ILE A 433 -14.53 0.00 1.65
N LYS A 434 -15.80 -0.41 1.85
CA LYS A 434 -16.53 -0.10 3.08
C LYS A 434 -16.08 -1.02 4.21
N LEU A 435 -15.78 -0.44 5.37
CA LEU A 435 -15.48 -1.21 6.59
C LEU A 435 -16.79 -1.58 7.28
N MET A 436 -17.06 -2.87 7.42
CA MET A 436 -18.31 -3.35 8.02
C MET A 436 -18.24 -3.41 9.56
N ALA A 437 -17.04 -3.56 10.12
CA ALA A 437 -16.89 -3.78 11.57
C ALA A 437 -16.93 -2.52 12.43
N ASN A 438 -16.83 -1.33 11.84
CA ASN A 438 -16.86 -0.10 12.63
C ASN A 438 -18.27 0.50 12.74
N GLY A 439 -19.27 -0.35 13.00
CA GLY A 439 -20.65 0.00 13.39
C GLY A 439 -21.18 1.33 12.84
N GLY A 440 -21.94 1.25 11.75
CA GLY A 440 -23.07 2.15 11.55
C GLY A 440 -24.25 1.58 12.31
#